data_AF-A0A965T656-F1
#
_entry.id   AF-A0A965T656-F1
#
_cell.length_a   1.000
_cell.length_b   1.000
_cell.length_c   1.000
_cell.angle_alpha   90.00
_cell.angle_beta   90.00
_cell.angle_gamma   90.00
#
_symmetry.space_group_name_H-M   'P 1'
#
loop_
_entity.id
_entity.type
_entity.pdbx_description
1 polymer ?
#
loop_
_entity_poly.entity_id
_entity_poly.type
_entity_poly.pdbx_seq_one_letter_code
_entity_poly.pdbx_strand_id
1 'polypeptide(L)'
;MDYIVILNTALGLSMTLTLLRFFHSNNSYEKIMCFYLMFTQFILLFLTISKAQFREIFDIIIILFLLKLVAVLFLLFNRKKI
;
A
#
# COMPACT_ATOMS: atom_id res chain seq x y z
N MET A 1 -0.24 8.93 22.88
CA MET A 1 0.19 7.56 22.52
C MET A 1 -0.98 6.73 22.05
N ASP A 2 -2.13 6.81 22.72
CA ASP A 2 -3.31 5.97 22.40
C ASP A 2 -3.89 6.21 21.01
N TYR A 3 -3.90 7.44 20.51
CA TYR A 3 -4.38 7.76 19.16
C TYR A 3 -3.55 7.12 18.03
N ILE A 4 -2.23 6.97 18.23
CA ILE A 4 -1.33 6.34 17.25
C ILE A 4 -1.61 4.84 17.20
N VAL A 5 -1.87 4.23 18.36
CA VAL A 5 -2.25 2.81 18.45
C VAL A 5 -3.59 2.57 17.77
N ILE A 6 -4.60 3.42 18.01
CA ILE A 6 -5.92 3.34 17.36
C ILE A 6 -5.80 3.52 15.84
N LEU A 7 -4.98 4.46 15.37
CA LEU A 7 -4.75 4.67 13.94
C LEU A 7 -4.13 3.43 13.28
N ASN A 8 -3.10 2.85 13.92
CA ASN A 8 -2.39 1.70 13.37
C ASN A 8 -3.27 0.44 13.34
N THR A 9 -4.14 0.23 14.34
CA THR A 9 -5.09 -0.89 14.32
C THR A 9 -6.17 -0.70 13.27
N ALA A 10 -6.67 0.53 13.07
CA ALA A 10 -7.62 0.84 12.00
C ALA A 10 -7.01 0.63 10.61
N LEU A 11 -5.76 1.04 10.40
CA LEU A 11 -5.02 0.77 9.16
C LEU A 11 -4.84 -0.74 8.93
N GLY A 12 -4.46 -1.49 9.96
CA GLY A 12 -4.34 -2.95 9.90
C GLY A 12 -5.64 -3.64 9.50
N LEU A 13 -6.77 -3.25 10.10
CA LEU A 13 -8.09 -3.78 9.73
C LEU A 13 -8.50 -3.41 8.30
N SER A 14 -8.22 -2.18 7.86
CA SER A 14 -8.49 -1.78 6.47
C SER A 14 -7.67 -2.61 5.47
N MET A 15 -6.44 -2.96 5.85
CA MET A 15 -5.53 -3.75 5.04
C MET A 15 -5.96 -5.21 4.89
N THR A 16 -6.47 -5.83 5.97
CA THR A 16 -7.02 -7.19 5.90
C THR A 16 -8.28 -7.25 5.04
N LEU A 17 -9.15 -6.24 5.11
CA LEU A 17 -10.33 -6.13 4.25
C LEU A 17 -9.96 -5.95 2.76
N THR A 18 -8.96 -5.12 2.46
CA THR A 18 -8.49 -4.94 1.07
C THR A 18 -7.79 -6.18 0.53
N LEU A 19 -7.05 -6.93 1.35
CA LEU A 19 -6.50 -8.23 0.99
C LEU A 19 -7.60 -9.24 0.63
N LEU A 20 -8.64 -9.34 1.47
CA LEU A 20 -9.76 -10.24 1.22
C LEU A 20 -10.43 -9.91 -0.13
N ARG A 21 -10.63 -8.62 -0.41
CA ARG A 21 -11.19 -8.16 -1.70
C ARG A 21 -10.26 -8.42 -2.88
N PHE A 22 -8.94 -8.31 -2.71
CA PHE A 22 -7.96 -8.63 -3.74
C PHE A 22 -8.06 -10.10 -4.18
N PHE A 23 -8.19 -11.04 -3.23
CA PHE A 23 -8.33 -12.46 -3.54
C PHE A 23 -9.68 -12.82 -4.14
N HIS A 24 -10.75 -12.13 -3.73
CA HIS A 24 -12.10 -12.43 -4.22
C HIS A 24 -12.43 -11.77 -5.57
N SER A 25 -11.71 -10.72 -5.96
CA SER A 25 -11.98 -10.04 -7.22
C SER A 25 -11.56 -10.88 -8.43
N ASN A 26 -12.46 -11.05 -9.39
CA ASN A 26 -12.14 -11.62 -10.71
C ASN A 26 -11.69 -10.54 -11.70
N ASN A 27 -11.99 -9.27 -11.44
CA ASN A 27 -11.64 -8.19 -12.35
C ASN A 27 -10.21 -7.72 -12.11
N SER A 28 -9.35 -7.85 -13.12
CA SER A 28 -7.97 -7.39 -13.05
C SER A 28 -7.84 -5.88 -12.74
N TYR A 29 -8.84 -5.03 -13.04
CA TYR A 29 -8.82 -3.60 -12.65
C TYR A 29 -8.97 -3.42 -11.15
N GLU A 30 -9.86 -4.20 -10.55
CA GLU A 30 -10.09 -4.17 -9.12
C GLU A 30 -8.91 -4.78 -8.35
N LYS A 31 -8.25 -5.83 -8.87
CA LYS A 31 -6.99 -6.32 -8.31
C LYS A 31 -5.88 -5.26 -8.29
N ILE A 32 -5.71 -4.51 -9.40
CA ILE A 32 -4.72 -3.42 -9.46
C ILE A 32 -5.08 -2.31 -8.48
N MET A 33 -6.36 -1.95 -8.37
CA MET A 33 -6.83 -0.95 -7.41
C MET A 33 -6.59 -1.39 -5.97
N CYS A 34 -6.92 -2.64 -5.63
CA CYS A 34 -6.64 -3.20 -4.31
C CYS A 34 -5.13 -3.21 -4.01
N PHE A 35 -4.29 -3.60 -4.97
CA PHE A 35 -2.84 -3.52 -4.83
C PHE A 35 -2.35 -2.09 -4.56
N TYR A 36 -2.88 -1.11 -5.31
CA TYR A 36 -2.58 0.31 -5.11
C TYR A 36 -2.96 0.80 -3.70
N LEU A 37 -4.15 0.41 -3.21
CA LEU A 37 -4.63 0.78 -1.88
C LEU A 37 -3.78 0.15 -0.77
N MET A 38 -3.49 -1.16 -0.87
CA MET A 38 -2.64 -1.87 0.09
C MET A 38 -1.24 -1.24 0.18
N PHE A 39 -0.64 -0.90 -0.97
CA PHE A 39 0.69 -0.28 -0.98
C PHE A 39 0.69 1.11 -0.33
N THR A 40 -0.40 1.88 -0.50
CA THR A 40 -0.56 3.19 0.14
C THR A 40 -0.71 3.06 1.65
N GLN A 41 -1.47 2.07 2.11
CA GLN A 41 -1.63 1.77 3.53
C GLN A 41 -0.29 1.35 4.16
N PHE A 42 0.52 0.54 3.46
CA PHE A 42 1.88 0.21 3.91
C PHE A 42 2.76 1.45 4.14
N ILE A 43 2.74 2.41 3.22
CA ILE A 43 3.51 3.65 3.35
C ILE A 43 3.04 4.46 4.57
N LEU A 44 1.73 4.58 4.77
CA LEU A 44 1.17 5.28 5.94
C LEU A 44 1.55 4.60 7.25
N LEU A 45 1.52 3.27 7.29
CA LEU A 45 1.89 2.48 8.46
C LEU A 45 3.38 2.64 8.79
N PHE A 46 4.23 2.73 7.75
CA PHE A 46 5.66 3.00 7.93
C PHE A 46 5.91 4.41 8.48
N LEU A 47 5.17 5.40 7.97
CA LEU A 47 5.22 6.79 8.45
C LEU A 47 4.84 6.92 9.93
N THR A 48 3.83 6.18 10.38
CA THR A 48 3.31 6.30 11.75
C THR A 48 4.13 5.53 12.77
N ILE A 49 4.80 4.44 12.36
CA ILE A 49 5.66 3.63 13.22
C ILE A 49 7.09 4.19 13.29
N SER A 50 7.58 4.78 12.22
CA SER A 50 8.99 5.16 12.15
C SER A 50 9.33 6.28 13.15
N LYS A 51 10.31 5.98 14.01
CA LYS A 51 10.92 6.93 14.94
C LYS A 51 12.20 7.56 14.39
N ALA A 52 12.58 7.22 13.16
CA ALA A 52 13.78 7.71 12.51
C ALA A 52 13.67 9.22 12.19
N GLN A 53 14.79 9.86 11.90
CA GLN A 53 14.76 11.26 11.49
C GLN A 53 13.95 11.39 10.20
N PHE A 54 13.12 12.44 10.11
CA PHE A 54 12.19 12.68 8.99
C PHE A 54 12.88 12.56 7.62
N ARG A 55 14.15 12.95 7.52
CA ARG A 55 14.96 12.89 6.30
C ARG A 55 15.17 11.46 5.79
N GLU A 56 15.52 10.53 6.68
CA GLU A 56 15.76 9.13 6.33
C GLU A 56 14.47 8.42 5.92
N ILE A 57 13.36 8.77 6.59
CA ILE A 57 12.04 8.23 6.28
C ILE A 57 11.57 8.71 4.90
N PHE A 58 11.82 9.97 4.58
CA PHE A 58 11.41 10.57 3.32
C PHE A 58 12.06 9.87 2.10
N ASP A 59 13.35 9.53 2.20
CA ASP A 59 14.05 8.80 1.14
C ASP A 59 13.42 7.40 0.91
N ILE A 60 13.09 6.69 1.99
CA ILE A 60 12.41 5.39 1.92
C ILE A 60 11.03 5.52 1.26
N ILE A 61 10.27 6.57 1.61
CA ILE A 61 8.94 6.81 1.03
C ILE A 61 9.03 7.08 -0.47
N ILE A 62 10.01 7.86 -0.91
CA ILE A 62 10.22 8.13 -2.35
C ILE A 62 10.51 6.81 -3.08
N ILE A 63 11.37 5.97 -2.54
CA ILE A 63 11.69 4.66 -3.14
C ILE A 63 10.44 3.78 -3.20
N LEU A 64 9.67 3.70 -2.12
CA LEU A 64 8.40 2.95 -2.09
C LEU A 64 7.39 3.50 -3.10
N PHE A 65 7.32 4.81 -3.27
CA PHE A 65 6.42 5.45 -4.23
C PHE A 65 6.82 5.15 -5.67
N LEU A 66 8.12 5.21 -5.99
CA LEU A 66 8.64 4.83 -7.31
C LEU A 66 8.36 3.35 -7.61
N LEU A 67 8.60 2.47 -6.64
CA LEU A 67 8.38 1.04 -6.79
C LEU A 67 6.89 0.72 -7.02
N LYS A 68 6.00 1.42 -6.29
CA LYS A 68 4.55 1.36 -6.49
C LYS A 68 4.16 1.77 -7.92
N LEU A 69 4.72 2.86 -8.43
CA LEU A 69 4.42 3.38 -9.76
C LEU A 69 4.86 2.38 -10.84
N VAL A 70 6.07 1.84 -10.74
CA VAL A 70 6.59 0.81 -11.66
C VAL A 70 5.71 -0.44 -11.64
N ALA A 71 5.33 -0.92 -10.46
CA ALA A 71 4.47 -2.10 -10.33
C ALA A 71 3.09 -1.88 -10.96
N VAL A 72 2.48 -0.72 -10.75
CA VAL A 72 1.18 -0.38 -11.36
C VAL A 72 1.27 -0.29 -12.88
N LEU A 73 2.31 0.37 -13.41
CA LEU A 73 2.54 0.43 -14.86
C LEU A 73 2.76 -0.97 -15.43
N PHE A 74 3.59 -1.80 -14.78
CA PHE A 74 3.81 -3.18 -15.21
C PHE A 74 2.51 -3.97 -15.26
N LEU A 75 1.67 -3.89 -14.22
CA LEU A 75 0.38 -4.57 -14.18
C LEU A 75 -0.61 -4.05 -15.22
N LEU A 76 -0.59 -2.75 -15.53
CA LEU A 76 -1.42 -2.16 -16.57
C LEU A 76 -0.97 -2.61 -17.97
N PHE A 77 0.34 -2.63 -18.25
CA PHE A 77 0.86 -2.98 -19.58
C PHE A 77 0.88 -4.50 -19.85
N ASN A 78 1.12 -5.35 -18.83
CA ASN A 78 1.14 -6.81 -19.01
C ASN A 78 -0.25 -7.46 -19.08
N ARG A 79 -1.32 -6.69 -18.97
CA ARG A 79 -2.71 -7.14 -19.14
C ARG A 79 -3.00 -7.88 -20.44
N LYS A 80 -2.30 -7.56 -21.53
CA LYS A 80 -2.53 -8.23 -22.82
C LYS A 80 -2.06 -9.70 -22.84
N LYS A 81 -1.37 -10.17 -21.79
CA LYS A 81 -0.80 -11.53 -21.69
C LYS A 81 -1.35 -12.38 -20.53
N ILE A 82 -2.24 -11.84 -19.68
CA ILE A 82 -2.78 -12.54 -18.49
C ILE A 82 -4.25 -12.88 -18.71
#